data_AF-K3WXL4-F1
#
_entry.id   AF-K3WXL4-F1
#
_cell.length_a   1.000
_cell.length_b   1.000
_cell.length_c   1.000
_cell.angle_alpha   90.00
_cell.angle_beta   90.00
_cell.angle_gamma   90.00
#
_symmetry.space_group_name_H-M   'P 1'
#
loop_
_entity.id
_entity.type
_entity.pdbx_description
1 polymer ?
#
loop_
_entity_poly.entity_id
_entity_poly.type
_entity_poly.pdbx_seq_one_letter_code
_entity_poly.pdbx_strand_id
1 'polypeptide(L)'
;MATIGTRTKHPVVLIHGVFGYGRRKPLWNTWSPYWPEDALDELNDNHLIVDVGALSSDHDRACEAFYQLYGGCVDYGEEHSCAAGHDRYGATFGTPLHPNWSAAKPVHLVGHSFGATTAIELYQLICTDAFGVGSSYEWVVSITSIAGPLSGTTLTHLFGLHEARMREYTLGHFIGSALGVWFKLQTDFPIVQRVFDFRMPQWKCVNSYREVLSAKGRINMSADLAVYNILPALRLERNSRLVHMDKVFLTSVTTSNNVVFPVIEITLGTTIVLFMR
;
A
#
# COMPACT_ATOMS: atom_id res chain seq x y z
N MET A 1 -20.37 26.97 -21.75
CA MET A 1 -19.40 25.94 -22.17
C MET A 1 -19.99 24.59 -21.79
N ALA A 2 -20.18 23.68 -22.74
CA ALA A 2 -20.67 22.34 -22.44
C ALA A 2 -19.59 21.62 -21.61
N THR A 3 -19.91 21.26 -20.37
CA THR A 3 -19.11 20.33 -19.56
C THR A 3 -19.08 19.01 -20.32
N ILE A 4 -17.96 18.74 -21.01
CA ILE A 4 -17.68 17.41 -21.54
C ILE A 4 -17.68 16.50 -20.32
N GLY A 5 -18.71 15.66 -20.17
CA GLY A 5 -18.77 14.70 -19.08
C GLY A 5 -17.56 13.77 -19.19
N THR A 6 -16.56 13.97 -18.33
CA THR A 6 -15.34 13.16 -18.20
C THR A 6 -15.59 11.86 -17.43
N ARG A 7 -16.87 11.53 -17.20
CA ARG A 7 -17.28 10.36 -16.42
C ARG A 7 -16.88 9.08 -17.14
N THR A 8 -16.12 8.24 -16.46
CA THR A 8 -15.67 6.95 -17.02
C THR A 8 -16.83 5.95 -17.05
N LYS A 9 -16.86 5.08 -18.07
CA LYS A 9 -17.85 3.99 -18.16
C LYS A 9 -17.72 3.00 -17.00
N HIS A 10 -16.49 2.73 -16.59
CA HIS A 10 -16.13 1.82 -15.51
C HIS A 10 -15.50 2.61 -14.36
N PRO A 11 -15.70 2.20 -13.09
CA PRO A 11 -15.19 2.96 -11.96
C PRO A 11 -13.66 2.94 -11.92
N VAL A 12 -13.09 4.03 -11.42
CA VAL A 12 -11.66 4.18 -11.18
C VAL A 12 -11.35 3.86 -9.71
N VAL A 13 -10.60 2.80 -9.45
CA VAL A 13 -10.15 2.42 -8.11
C VAL A 13 -8.81 3.10 -7.80
N LEU A 14 -8.81 3.98 -6.81
CA LEU A 14 -7.65 4.70 -6.33
C LEU A 14 -6.98 3.95 -5.17
N ILE A 15 -5.71 3.57 -5.37
CA ILE A 15 -4.89 2.80 -4.42
C ILE A 15 -3.71 3.68 -3.98
N HIS A 16 -3.67 4.03 -2.70
CA HIS A 16 -2.62 4.89 -2.14
C HIS A 16 -1.30 4.14 -1.97
N GLY A 17 -0.19 4.84 -1.77
CA GLY A 17 1.13 4.26 -1.50
C GLY A 17 1.40 3.96 -0.03
N VAL A 18 2.69 3.85 0.31
CA VAL A 18 3.18 3.73 1.68
C VAL A 18 2.72 4.93 2.50
N PHE A 19 2.30 4.72 3.74
CA PHE A 19 1.75 5.75 4.62
C PHE A 19 0.51 6.50 4.09
N GLY A 20 -0.18 5.97 3.08
CA GLY A 20 -1.51 6.46 2.70
C GLY A 20 -2.60 5.92 3.61
N TYR A 21 -3.80 6.53 3.51
CA TYR A 21 -4.90 6.33 4.47
C TYR A 21 -6.29 6.43 3.83
N GLY A 22 -6.38 6.18 2.52
CA GLY A 22 -7.63 6.23 1.75
C GLY A 22 -8.47 7.49 2.01
N ARG A 23 -9.74 7.31 2.38
CA ARG A 23 -10.68 8.39 2.78
C ARG A 23 -10.59 8.78 4.26
N ARG A 24 -9.88 8.01 5.08
CA ARG A 24 -9.68 8.36 6.50
C ARG A 24 -8.76 9.57 6.56
N LYS A 25 -8.81 10.35 7.65
CA LYS A 25 -7.92 11.49 7.81
C LYS A 25 -7.17 11.37 9.14
N PRO A 26 -5.83 11.31 9.12
CA PRO A 26 -4.99 11.36 10.32
C PRO A 26 -5.31 12.55 11.23
N LEU A 27 -4.84 12.48 12.47
CA LEU A 27 -4.98 13.53 13.48
C LEU A 27 -6.43 13.98 13.70
N TRP A 28 -7.32 13.06 14.09
CA TRP A 28 -8.73 13.37 14.36
C TRP A 28 -9.43 14.08 13.19
N ASN A 29 -9.14 13.64 11.96
CA ASN A 29 -9.63 14.21 10.72
C ASN A 29 -9.19 15.65 10.41
N THR A 30 -8.14 16.16 11.05
CA THR A 30 -7.63 17.51 10.79
C THR A 30 -6.53 17.55 9.72
N TRP A 31 -5.95 16.39 9.38
CA TRP A 31 -4.91 16.32 8.36
C TRP A 31 -5.48 16.39 6.93
N SER A 32 -4.63 16.77 5.98
CA SER A 32 -5.00 16.84 4.56
C SER A 32 -5.48 15.48 4.05
N PRO A 33 -6.52 15.42 3.19
CA PRO A 33 -6.87 14.18 2.52
C PRO A 33 -5.69 13.69 1.66
N TYR A 34 -5.59 12.37 1.49
CA TYR A 34 -4.55 11.77 0.65
C TYR A 34 -4.84 12.01 -0.83
N TRP A 35 -6.11 11.83 -1.20
CA TRP A 35 -6.64 12.08 -2.53
C TRP A 35 -7.38 13.42 -2.54
N PRO A 36 -7.33 14.19 -3.63
CA PRO A 36 -8.12 15.41 -3.76
C PRO A 36 -9.60 15.06 -4.07
N GLU A 37 -10.32 14.53 -3.08
CA GLU A 37 -11.67 13.97 -3.21
C GLU A 37 -12.65 14.94 -3.89
N ASP A 38 -12.72 16.22 -3.47
CA ASP A 38 -13.65 17.20 -4.06
C ASP A 38 -13.39 17.43 -5.57
N ALA A 39 -12.11 17.49 -5.96
CA ALA A 39 -11.73 17.66 -7.36
C ALA A 39 -11.97 16.37 -8.17
N LEU A 40 -11.82 15.20 -7.54
CA LEU A 40 -12.15 13.92 -8.15
C LEU A 40 -13.67 13.79 -8.36
N ASP A 41 -14.49 14.22 -7.41
CA ASP A 41 -15.95 14.24 -7.53
C ASP A 41 -16.41 15.19 -8.64
N GLU A 42 -15.80 16.38 -8.76
CA GLU A 42 -16.10 17.33 -9.83
C GLU A 42 -15.69 16.80 -11.22
N LEU A 43 -14.54 16.12 -11.31
CA LEU A 43 -14.01 15.59 -12.57
C LEU A 43 -14.68 14.28 -12.99
N ASN A 44 -14.83 13.32 -12.08
CA ASN A 44 -15.38 12.00 -12.31
C ASN A 44 -15.84 11.35 -11.00
N ASP A 45 -17.12 11.49 -10.69
CA ASP A 45 -17.79 10.88 -9.53
C ASP A 45 -17.76 9.33 -9.54
N ASN A 46 -17.41 8.69 -10.66
CA ASN A 46 -17.31 7.24 -10.80
C ASN A 46 -15.93 6.73 -10.36
N HIS A 47 -15.57 7.01 -9.11
CA HIS A 47 -14.31 6.54 -8.52
C HIS A 47 -14.55 5.90 -7.15
N LEU A 48 -13.67 4.96 -6.81
CA LEU A 48 -13.68 4.20 -5.57
C LEU A 48 -12.32 4.36 -4.91
N ILE A 49 -12.29 4.58 -3.60
CA ILE A 49 -11.03 4.74 -2.85
C ILE A 49 -10.92 3.57 -1.89
N VAL A 50 -9.90 2.74 -2.07
CA VAL A 50 -9.57 1.67 -1.11
C VAL A 50 -8.59 2.19 -0.07
N ASP A 51 -8.67 1.63 1.13
CA ASP A 51 -7.83 1.97 2.27
C ASP A 51 -7.17 0.69 2.78
N VAL A 52 -5.89 0.52 2.40
CA VAL A 52 -5.09 -0.70 2.55
C VAL A 52 -3.93 -0.45 3.52
N GLY A 53 -3.27 -1.50 3.99
CA GLY A 53 -2.22 -1.41 4.99
C GLY A 53 -1.11 -0.44 4.58
N ALA A 54 -0.78 0.49 5.47
CA ALA A 54 0.16 1.58 5.22
C ALA A 54 1.59 1.08 4.95
N LEU A 55 1.95 -0.09 5.51
CA LEU A 55 3.26 -0.73 5.40
C LEU A 55 3.19 -2.21 5.00
N SER A 56 1.98 -2.77 4.83
CA SER A 56 1.75 -4.14 4.36
C SER A 56 2.42 -4.39 3.00
N SER A 57 2.66 -5.65 2.65
CA SER A 57 3.16 -6.04 1.33
C SER A 57 2.15 -5.74 0.21
N ASP A 58 2.60 -5.77 -1.05
CA ASP A 58 1.70 -5.67 -2.20
C ASP A 58 0.63 -6.77 -2.20
N HIS A 59 0.99 -7.99 -1.80
CA HIS A 59 0.08 -9.13 -1.75
C HIS A 59 -1.03 -8.88 -0.74
N ASP A 60 -0.67 -8.52 0.49
CA ASP A 60 -1.62 -8.19 1.54
C ASP A 60 -2.56 -7.06 1.13
N ARG A 61 -1.97 -5.98 0.58
CA ARG A 61 -2.74 -4.81 0.13
C ARG A 61 -3.63 -5.14 -1.05
N ALA A 62 -3.23 -6.06 -1.93
CA ALA A 62 -4.04 -6.53 -3.04
C ALA A 62 -5.24 -7.36 -2.53
N CYS A 63 -5.03 -8.27 -1.57
CA CYS A 63 -6.12 -8.99 -0.91
C CYS A 63 -7.09 -8.01 -0.22
N GLU A 64 -6.57 -7.04 0.54
CA GLU A 64 -7.38 -6.02 1.21
C GLU A 64 -8.17 -5.15 0.22
N ALA A 65 -7.58 -4.76 -0.91
CA ALA A 65 -8.27 -4.01 -1.95
C ALA A 65 -9.36 -4.86 -2.61
N PHE A 66 -9.07 -6.14 -2.92
CA PHE A 66 -10.04 -7.06 -3.50
C PHE A 66 -11.28 -7.18 -2.61
N TYR A 67 -11.11 -7.51 -1.33
CA TYR A 67 -12.25 -7.71 -0.43
C TYR A 67 -12.97 -6.39 -0.06
N GLN A 68 -12.33 -5.22 -0.17
CA GLN A 68 -13.04 -3.94 -0.11
C GLN A 68 -13.97 -3.74 -1.30
N LEU A 69 -13.51 -4.08 -2.51
CA LEU A 69 -14.29 -3.94 -3.74
C LEU A 69 -15.39 -5.00 -3.83
N TYR A 70 -15.04 -6.26 -3.58
CA TYR A 70 -15.89 -7.43 -3.76
C TYR A 70 -16.79 -7.73 -2.53
N GLY A 71 -16.35 -7.32 -1.34
CA GLY A 71 -16.98 -7.69 -0.07
C GLY A 71 -16.47 -9.03 0.47
N GLY A 72 -16.63 -9.26 1.77
CA GLY A 72 -16.22 -10.48 2.46
C GLY A 72 -15.11 -10.27 3.50
N CYS A 73 -14.61 -11.37 4.06
CA CYS A 73 -13.47 -11.37 4.98
C CYS A 73 -12.18 -11.45 4.16
N VAL A 74 -11.22 -10.57 4.44
CA VAL A 74 -9.90 -10.64 3.81
C VAL A 74 -9.27 -11.99 4.11
N ASP A 75 -8.97 -12.76 3.07
CA ASP A 75 -8.14 -13.96 3.12
C ASP A 75 -6.82 -13.68 2.40
N TYR A 76 -5.73 -13.66 3.17
CA TYR A 76 -4.38 -13.46 2.66
C TYR A 76 -3.80 -14.74 2.01
N GLY A 77 -4.48 -15.88 2.16
CA GLY A 77 -4.05 -17.18 1.68
C GLY A 77 -3.23 -17.94 2.71
N GLU A 78 -3.53 -19.23 2.89
CA GLU A 78 -2.89 -20.07 3.91
C GLU A 78 -1.38 -20.19 3.74
N GLU A 79 -0.92 -20.50 2.53
CA GLU A 79 0.52 -20.63 2.23
C GLU A 79 1.26 -19.32 2.45
N HIS A 80 0.70 -18.21 1.97
CA HIS A 80 1.27 -16.88 2.13
C HIS A 80 1.42 -16.51 3.61
N SER A 81 0.33 -16.60 4.37
CA SER A 81 0.33 -16.23 5.78
C SER A 81 1.22 -17.13 6.63
N CYS A 82 1.32 -18.41 6.30
CA CYS A 82 2.27 -19.33 6.94
C CYS A 82 3.73 -18.92 6.66
N ALA A 83 4.06 -18.62 5.40
CA ALA A 83 5.40 -18.19 5.00
C ALA A 83 5.80 -16.82 5.61
N ALA A 84 4.85 -15.88 5.67
CA ALA A 84 5.07 -14.54 6.21
C ALA A 84 4.99 -14.50 7.75
N GLY A 85 4.33 -15.48 8.38
CA GLY A 85 4.23 -15.60 9.84
C GLY A 85 3.18 -14.68 10.48
N HIS A 86 2.13 -14.33 9.75
CA HIS A 86 1.00 -13.50 10.20
C HIS A 86 -0.34 -14.24 10.09
N ASP A 87 -1.43 -13.63 10.57
CA ASP A 87 -2.76 -14.23 10.54
C ASP A 87 -3.30 -14.34 9.10
N ARG A 88 -3.98 -15.44 8.78
CA ARG A 88 -4.59 -15.67 7.45
C ARG A 88 -5.74 -14.73 7.12
N TYR A 89 -6.51 -14.34 8.13
CA TYR A 89 -7.72 -13.56 7.94
C TYR A 89 -7.57 -12.15 8.50
N GLY A 90 -8.05 -11.16 7.73
CA GLY A 90 -7.99 -9.74 8.06
C GLY A 90 -9.34 -9.15 8.43
N ALA A 91 -9.61 -7.94 7.92
CA ALA A 91 -10.87 -7.24 8.16
C ALA A 91 -12.02 -7.83 7.33
N THR A 92 -13.26 -7.67 7.82
CA THR A 92 -14.47 -8.05 7.07
C THR A 92 -15.20 -6.82 6.54
N PHE A 93 -15.51 -6.85 5.24
CA PHE A 93 -16.25 -5.80 4.53
C PHE A 93 -17.64 -6.32 4.17
N GLY A 94 -18.64 -5.93 4.96
CA GLY A 94 -20.04 -6.34 4.74
C GLY A 94 -20.70 -5.68 3.53
N THR A 95 -20.23 -4.49 3.14
CA THR A 95 -20.73 -3.75 1.98
C THR A 95 -19.61 -3.60 0.95
N PRO A 96 -19.73 -4.22 -0.24
CA PRO A 96 -18.74 -4.05 -1.30
C PRO A 96 -18.76 -2.64 -1.88
N LEU A 97 -17.59 -2.08 -2.18
CA LEU A 97 -17.48 -0.81 -2.90
C LEU A 97 -17.90 -0.94 -4.37
N HIS A 98 -17.73 -2.11 -4.98
CA HIS A 98 -18.13 -2.40 -6.36
C HIS A 98 -18.96 -3.70 -6.45
N PRO A 99 -20.25 -3.65 -6.08
CA PRO A 99 -21.09 -4.84 -6.06
C PRO A 99 -21.21 -5.50 -7.44
N ASN A 100 -21.02 -6.82 -7.50
CA ASN A 100 -21.01 -7.63 -8.72
C ASN A 100 -19.84 -7.29 -9.68
N TRP A 101 -18.69 -6.91 -9.12
CA TRP A 101 -17.45 -6.81 -9.89
C TRP A 101 -17.22 -8.12 -10.66
N SER A 102 -17.00 -7.99 -11.97
CA SER A 102 -16.88 -9.09 -12.92
C SER A 102 -16.28 -8.60 -14.23
N ALA A 103 -16.01 -9.50 -15.19
CA ALA A 103 -15.61 -9.15 -16.55
C ALA A 103 -16.62 -8.24 -17.29
N ALA A 104 -17.91 -8.31 -16.94
CA ALA A 104 -18.94 -7.42 -17.51
C ALA A 104 -18.98 -6.04 -16.84
N LYS A 105 -18.43 -5.92 -15.63
CA LYS A 105 -18.34 -4.68 -14.84
C LYS A 105 -16.90 -4.47 -14.36
N PRO A 106 -15.92 -4.35 -15.27
CA PRO A 106 -14.52 -4.26 -14.90
C PRO A 106 -14.22 -2.89 -14.28
N VAL A 107 -12.98 -2.72 -13.81
CA VAL A 107 -12.51 -1.47 -13.18
C VAL A 107 -11.24 -0.95 -13.84
N HIS A 108 -10.97 0.34 -13.68
CA HIS A 108 -9.65 0.92 -13.91
C HIS A 108 -8.90 1.00 -12.58
N LEU A 109 -7.66 0.55 -12.51
CA LEU A 109 -6.83 0.68 -11.32
C LEU A 109 -5.89 1.89 -11.47
N VAL A 110 -5.83 2.74 -10.46
CA VAL A 110 -4.88 3.86 -10.39
C VAL A 110 -4.12 3.75 -9.08
N GLY A 111 -2.81 3.59 -9.19
CA GLY A 111 -1.94 3.47 -8.04
C GLY A 111 -0.95 4.64 -7.96
N HIS A 112 -0.96 5.35 -6.84
CA HIS A 112 0.08 6.34 -6.54
C HIS A 112 1.19 5.71 -5.71
N SER A 113 2.46 6.00 -6.06
CA SER A 113 3.63 5.46 -5.36
C SER A 113 3.53 3.93 -5.26
N PHE A 114 3.67 3.35 -4.07
CA PHE A 114 3.53 1.91 -3.82
C PHE A 114 2.13 1.35 -4.16
N GLY A 115 1.11 2.19 -4.26
CA GLY A 115 -0.20 1.77 -4.75
C GLY A 115 -0.16 1.27 -6.19
N ALA A 116 0.83 1.72 -6.99
CA ALA A 116 1.01 1.23 -8.36
C ALA A 116 1.43 -0.24 -8.42
N THR A 117 2.34 -0.64 -7.52
CA THR A 117 2.77 -2.04 -7.44
C THR A 117 1.70 -2.91 -6.82
N THR A 118 0.92 -2.38 -5.88
CA THR A 118 -0.29 -3.04 -5.36
C THR A 118 -1.34 -3.24 -6.45
N ALA A 119 -1.54 -2.26 -7.34
CA ALA A 119 -2.48 -2.38 -8.47
C ALA A 119 -2.07 -3.50 -9.44
N ILE A 120 -0.77 -3.63 -9.72
CA ILE A 120 -0.24 -4.73 -10.53
C ILE A 120 -0.46 -6.07 -9.82
N GLU A 121 -0.15 -6.16 -8.52
CA GLU A 121 -0.34 -7.40 -7.76
C GLU A 121 -1.81 -7.83 -7.70
N LEU A 122 -2.73 -6.90 -7.45
CA LEU A 122 -4.17 -7.15 -7.52
C LEU A 122 -4.58 -7.70 -8.88
N TYR A 123 -4.07 -7.11 -9.96
CA TYR A 123 -4.33 -7.61 -11.31
C TYR A 123 -3.80 -9.04 -11.52
N GLN A 124 -2.62 -9.37 -10.99
CA GLN A 124 -2.07 -10.73 -11.09
C GLN A 124 -2.94 -11.76 -10.34
N LEU A 125 -3.35 -11.45 -9.11
CA LEU A 125 -4.23 -12.31 -8.31
C LEU A 125 -5.58 -12.56 -8.99
N ILE A 126 -6.13 -11.53 -9.63
CA ILE A 126 -7.36 -11.62 -10.45
C ILE A 126 -7.13 -12.50 -11.69
N CYS A 127 -5.99 -12.36 -12.36
CA CYS A 127 -5.69 -13.14 -13.56
C CYS A 127 -5.61 -14.66 -13.29
N THR A 128 -5.13 -15.04 -12.10
CA THR A 128 -4.97 -16.44 -11.70
C THR A 128 -6.15 -16.98 -10.90
N ASP A 129 -7.24 -16.22 -10.79
CA ASP A 129 -8.39 -16.52 -9.92
C ASP A 129 -8.00 -16.92 -8.49
N ALA A 130 -7.07 -16.18 -7.89
CA ALA A 130 -6.53 -16.50 -6.56
C ALA A 130 -7.60 -16.52 -5.46
N PHE A 131 -8.72 -15.83 -5.68
CA PHE A 131 -9.85 -15.74 -4.75
C PHE A 131 -10.97 -16.76 -5.02
N GLY A 132 -10.86 -17.58 -6.08
CA GLY A 132 -11.82 -18.63 -6.41
C GLY A 132 -13.21 -18.13 -6.80
N VAL A 133 -13.29 -16.95 -7.44
CA VAL A 133 -14.56 -16.29 -7.82
C VAL A 133 -14.85 -16.35 -9.32
N GLY A 134 -14.03 -17.08 -10.09
CA GLY A 134 -14.09 -17.09 -11.55
C GLY A 134 -13.53 -15.81 -12.18
N SER A 135 -12.56 -15.17 -11.51
CA SER A 135 -11.91 -13.96 -11.99
C SER A 135 -10.92 -14.22 -13.12
N SER A 136 -10.70 -13.21 -13.96
CA SER A 136 -9.80 -13.27 -15.11
C SER A 136 -9.27 -11.88 -15.44
N TYR A 137 -8.30 -11.80 -16.35
CA TYR A 137 -7.72 -10.53 -16.80
C TYR A 137 -8.76 -9.49 -17.28
N GLU A 138 -9.96 -9.93 -17.70
CA GLU A 138 -11.03 -9.07 -18.19
C GLU A 138 -11.69 -8.21 -17.10
N TRP A 139 -11.45 -8.51 -15.82
CA TRP A 139 -12.01 -7.76 -14.69
C TRP A 139 -11.34 -6.40 -14.47
N VAL A 140 -10.19 -6.17 -15.11
CA VAL A 140 -9.42 -4.92 -15.05
C VAL A 140 -9.17 -4.41 -16.46
N VAL A 141 -9.61 -3.19 -16.74
CA VAL A 141 -9.45 -2.56 -18.06
C VAL A 141 -8.06 -1.94 -18.20
N SER A 142 -7.60 -1.22 -17.18
CA SER A 142 -6.33 -0.50 -17.22
C SER A 142 -5.68 -0.40 -15.86
N ILE A 143 -4.37 -0.17 -15.87
CA ILE A 143 -3.58 0.18 -14.69
C ILE A 143 -2.83 1.47 -15.01
N THR A 144 -3.06 2.50 -14.20
CA THR A 144 -2.30 3.76 -14.27
C THR A 144 -1.43 3.89 -13.03
N SER A 145 -0.12 3.93 -13.24
CA SER A 145 0.88 4.20 -12.21
C SER A 145 1.18 5.69 -12.16
N ILE A 146 1.15 6.30 -10.97
CA ILE A 146 1.59 7.68 -10.74
C ILE A 146 2.75 7.63 -9.75
N ALA A 147 3.95 8.01 -10.19
CA ALA A 147 5.18 7.97 -9.39
C ALA A 147 5.44 6.58 -8.73
N GLY A 148 5.02 5.49 -9.37
CA GLY A 148 5.15 4.16 -8.84
C GLY A 148 6.58 3.60 -8.96
N PRO A 149 7.13 2.95 -7.91
CA PRO A 149 8.42 2.29 -7.98
C PRO A 149 8.31 0.93 -8.72
N LEU A 150 7.89 0.97 -10.00
CA LEU A 150 7.61 -0.24 -10.79
C LEU A 150 8.84 -1.14 -10.97
N SER A 151 10.05 -0.57 -10.91
CA SER A 151 11.33 -1.30 -10.90
C SER A 151 12.03 -1.25 -9.53
N GLY A 152 11.30 -0.89 -8.48
CA GLY A 152 11.81 -0.67 -7.13
C GLY A 152 12.39 0.74 -6.93
N THR A 153 12.93 0.99 -5.74
CA THR A 153 13.58 2.25 -5.37
C THR A 153 14.87 2.01 -4.60
N THR A 154 15.93 2.72 -4.97
CA THR A 154 17.22 2.70 -4.25
C THR A 154 17.14 3.36 -2.87
N LEU A 155 16.05 4.06 -2.56
CA LEU A 155 15.80 4.62 -1.23
C LEU A 155 15.82 3.54 -0.13
N THR A 156 15.45 2.31 -0.47
CA THR A 156 15.55 1.15 0.45
C THR A 156 16.98 0.90 0.93
N HIS A 157 17.99 1.10 0.06
CA HIS A 157 19.40 0.96 0.43
C HIS A 157 19.87 2.08 1.37
N LEU A 158 19.34 3.30 1.21
CA LEU A 158 19.60 4.40 2.15
C LEU A 158 19.09 4.08 3.56
N PHE A 159 17.99 3.33 3.66
CA PHE A 159 17.48 2.80 4.92
C PHE A 159 18.24 1.57 5.43
N GLY A 160 19.32 1.15 4.77
CA GLY A 160 20.16 0.04 5.22
C GLY A 160 19.67 -1.35 4.80
N LEU A 161 18.69 -1.42 3.90
CA LEU A 161 18.22 -2.69 3.33
C LEU A 161 19.20 -3.21 2.28
N HIS A 162 19.87 -4.32 2.58
CA HIS A 162 20.81 -4.98 1.67
C HIS A 162 20.46 -6.47 1.60
N GLU A 163 20.39 -7.04 0.39
CA GLU A 163 20.10 -8.48 0.18
C GLU A 163 18.83 -8.96 0.91
N ALA A 164 17.76 -8.16 0.88
CA ALA A 164 16.49 -8.45 1.57
C ALA A 164 16.62 -8.64 3.09
N ARG A 165 17.67 -8.08 3.71
CA ARG A 165 17.86 -8.08 5.16
C ARG A 165 18.11 -6.67 5.65
N MET A 166 17.38 -6.28 6.69
CA MET A 166 17.64 -5.03 7.38
C MET A 166 18.86 -5.19 8.28
N ARG A 167 19.90 -4.38 8.06
CA ARG A 167 21.09 -4.41 8.92
C ARG A 167 20.80 -3.79 10.29
N GLU A 168 21.29 -4.44 11.34
CA GLU A 168 21.16 -3.95 12.72
C GLU A 168 21.80 -2.55 12.88
N TYR A 169 21.20 -1.71 13.73
CA TYR A 169 21.68 -0.35 14.06
C TYR A 169 21.79 0.64 12.89
N THR A 170 21.15 0.34 11.76
CA THR A 170 21.00 1.29 10.65
C THR A 170 19.81 2.23 10.88
N LEU A 171 19.74 3.32 10.09
CA LEU A 171 18.61 4.26 10.13
C LEU A 171 17.27 3.54 9.91
N GLY A 172 17.20 2.60 8.97
CA GLY A 172 15.98 1.83 8.74
C GLY A 172 15.62 0.91 9.88
N HIS A 173 16.59 0.34 10.61
CA HIS A 173 16.30 -0.41 11.83
C HIS A 173 15.66 0.50 12.88
N PHE A 174 16.21 1.68 13.14
CA PHE A 174 15.62 2.60 14.13
C PHE A 174 14.23 3.07 13.72
N ILE A 175 14.02 3.40 12.44
CA ILE A 175 12.70 3.77 11.92
C ILE A 175 11.74 2.57 12.03
N GLY A 176 12.14 1.38 11.59
CA GLY A 176 11.34 0.16 11.66
C GLY A 176 10.93 -0.17 13.09
N SER A 177 11.85 -0.10 14.05
CA SER A 177 11.56 -0.30 15.47
C SER A 177 10.60 0.75 16.01
N ALA A 178 10.76 2.03 15.64
CA ALA A 178 9.83 3.09 16.05
C ALA A 178 8.42 2.88 15.47
N LEU A 179 8.31 2.53 14.19
CA LEU A 179 7.05 2.18 13.53
C LEU A 179 6.41 0.94 14.16
N GLY A 180 7.22 -0.07 14.50
CA GLY A 180 6.76 -1.27 15.19
C GLY A 180 6.18 -0.94 16.58
N VAL A 181 6.88 -0.12 17.37
CA VAL A 181 6.38 0.35 18.67
C VAL A 181 5.08 1.12 18.50
N TRP A 182 5.00 1.98 17.48
CA TRP A 182 3.78 2.71 17.15
C TRP A 182 2.62 1.77 16.81
N PHE A 183 2.85 0.78 15.95
CA PHE A 183 1.86 -0.26 15.64
C PHE A 183 1.39 -1.01 16.90
N LYS A 184 2.31 -1.32 17.81
CA LYS A 184 1.94 -1.99 19.06
C LYS A 184 1.08 -1.09 19.95
N LEU A 185 1.44 0.19 20.08
CA LEU A 185 0.65 1.16 20.82
C LEU A 185 -0.78 1.30 20.26
N GLN A 186 -0.95 1.19 18.94
CA GLN A 186 -2.28 1.18 18.31
C GLN A 186 -3.12 -0.05 18.62
N THR A 187 -2.45 -1.18 18.83
CA THR A 187 -3.10 -2.43 19.20
C THR A 187 -3.54 -2.40 20.67
N ASP A 188 -2.71 -1.84 21.55
CA ASP A 188 -3.00 -1.74 22.98
C ASP A 188 -3.98 -0.60 23.31
N PHE A 189 -3.85 0.52 22.60
CA PHE A 189 -4.63 1.73 22.82
C PHE A 189 -5.29 2.16 21.52
N PRO A 190 -6.52 1.68 21.23
CA PRO A 190 -7.22 2.00 19.99
C PRO A 190 -7.40 3.50 19.72
N ILE A 191 -7.35 4.34 20.76
CA ILE A 191 -7.37 5.81 20.59
C ILE A 191 -6.20 6.34 19.75
N VAL A 192 -5.04 5.66 19.77
CA VAL A 192 -3.84 6.02 18.98
C VAL A 192 -4.07 5.82 17.49
N GLN A 193 -4.99 4.94 17.09
CA GLN A 193 -5.37 4.76 15.68
C GLN A 193 -5.95 6.04 15.07
N ARG A 194 -6.52 6.95 15.89
CA ARG A 194 -7.01 8.26 15.42
C ARG A 194 -5.90 9.23 15.01
N VAL A 195 -4.67 8.99 15.45
CA VAL A 195 -3.50 9.77 15.02
C VAL A 195 -3.12 9.34 13.62
N PHE A 196 -2.88 8.04 13.39
CA PHE A 196 -2.57 7.50 12.06
C PHE A 196 -2.67 5.97 12.05
N ASP A 197 -3.80 5.36 11.67
CA ASP A 197 -3.97 3.89 11.66
C ASP A 197 -3.13 3.20 10.56
N PHE A 198 -2.26 2.25 10.93
CA PHE A 198 -1.49 1.49 9.94
C PHE A 198 -2.33 0.48 9.15
N ARG A 199 -3.50 0.08 9.65
CA ARG A 199 -4.40 -0.89 9.02
C ARG A 199 -3.73 -2.23 8.67
N MET A 200 -2.99 -2.79 9.63
CA MET A 200 -2.31 -4.08 9.48
C MET A 200 -2.86 -5.12 10.46
N PRO A 201 -4.15 -5.50 10.36
CA PRO A 201 -4.79 -6.40 11.34
C PRO A 201 -4.19 -7.82 11.35
N GLN A 202 -3.60 -8.28 10.25
CA GLN A 202 -2.97 -9.60 10.12
C GLN A 202 -1.74 -9.75 11.02
N TRP A 203 -1.09 -8.64 11.36
CA TRP A 203 0.07 -8.61 12.25
C TRP A 203 -0.31 -8.53 13.74
N LYS A 204 -1.59 -8.58 14.11
CA LYS A 204 -2.04 -8.56 15.52
C LYS A 204 -1.53 -9.75 16.33
N CYS A 205 -1.21 -10.87 15.68
CA CYS A 205 -0.54 -12.00 16.31
C CYS A 205 0.84 -11.66 16.90
N VAL A 206 1.48 -10.56 16.47
CA VAL A 206 2.72 -10.01 17.05
C VAL A 206 2.36 -9.04 18.18
N ASN A 207 2.19 -9.58 19.38
CA ASN A 207 1.61 -8.84 20.51
C ASN A 207 2.61 -8.52 21.65
N SER A 208 3.91 -8.67 21.42
CA SER A 208 4.94 -8.38 22.42
C SER A 208 5.86 -7.25 21.99
N TYR A 209 6.03 -6.22 22.85
CA TYR A 209 7.01 -5.15 22.62
C TYR A 209 8.43 -5.69 22.43
N ARG A 210 8.78 -6.78 23.13
CA ARG A 210 10.08 -7.45 22.97
C ARG A 210 10.24 -8.03 21.56
N GLU A 211 9.19 -8.61 21.01
CA GLU A 211 9.22 -9.16 19.66
C GLU A 211 9.33 -8.04 18.62
N VAL A 212 8.52 -7.00 18.75
CA VAL A 212 8.50 -5.81 17.88
C VAL A 212 9.84 -5.07 17.86
N LEU A 213 10.50 -4.94 19.02
CA LEU A 213 11.81 -4.29 19.14
C LEU A 213 12.97 -5.21 18.77
N SER A 214 12.74 -6.53 18.66
CA SER A 214 13.79 -7.47 18.31
C SER A 214 14.02 -7.47 16.81
N ALA A 215 15.27 -7.32 16.39
CA ALA A 215 15.68 -7.55 15.00
C ALA A 215 15.22 -8.92 14.46
N LYS A 216 15.05 -9.91 15.35
CA LYS A 216 14.65 -11.28 15.07
C LYS A 216 13.15 -11.53 15.26
N GLY A 217 12.36 -10.51 15.57
CA GLY A 217 10.90 -10.63 15.66
C GLY A 217 10.27 -10.94 14.30
N ARG A 218 9.09 -11.59 14.30
CA ARG A 218 8.44 -12.03 13.05
C ARG A 218 8.27 -10.91 12.03
N ILE A 219 7.73 -9.76 12.44
CA ILE A 219 7.50 -8.62 11.55
C ILE A 219 8.81 -8.03 10.99
N ASN A 220 9.90 -8.03 11.78
CA ASN A 220 11.19 -7.47 11.36
C ASN A 220 11.98 -8.42 10.43
N MET A 221 11.78 -9.72 10.60
CA MET A 221 12.40 -10.77 9.77
C MET A 221 11.59 -11.08 8.51
N SER A 222 10.31 -10.71 8.48
CA SER A 222 9.44 -10.98 7.34
C SER A 222 9.81 -10.08 6.16
N ALA A 223 9.95 -10.70 4.98
CA ALA A 223 10.06 -9.98 3.71
C ALA A 223 8.68 -9.49 3.21
N ASP A 224 7.62 -9.73 3.98
CA ASP A 224 6.24 -9.39 3.64
C ASP A 224 5.85 -7.99 4.12
N LEU A 225 6.68 -7.00 3.79
CA LEU A 225 6.41 -5.58 4.06
C LEU A 225 6.75 -4.74 2.82
N ALA A 226 6.09 -3.58 2.71
CA ALA A 226 6.25 -2.66 1.58
C ALA A 226 7.72 -2.35 1.24
N VAL A 227 8.56 -2.20 2.28
CA VAL A 227 9.98 -1.85 2.14
C VAL A 227 10.80 -2.93 1.41
N TYR A 228 10.47 -4.21 1.57
CA TYR A 228 11.13 -5.31 0.87
C TYR A 228 10.59 -5.46 -0.55
N ASN A 229 9.28 -5.28 -0.71
CA ASN A 229 8.61 -5.36 -2.00
C ASN A 229 9.13 -4.33 -3.03
N ILE A 230 9.65 -3.19 -2.57
CA ILE A 230 10.22 -2.14 -3.45
C ILE A 230 11.75 -2.19 -3.54
N LEU A 231 12.40 -3.23 -3.03
CA LEU A 231 13.82 -3.47 -3.27
C LEU A 231 14.03 -3.80 -4.76
N PRO A 232 14.91 -3.10 -5.51
CA PRO A 232 15.00 -3.25 -6.96
C PRO A 232 15.19 -4.68 -7.45
N ALA A 233 16.09 -5.45 -6.82
CA ALA A 233 16.35 -6.84 -7.20
C ALA A 233 15.09 -7.72 -7.06
N LEU A 234 14.42 -7.67 -5.91
CA LEU A 234 13.20 -8.45 -5.65
C LEU A 234 12.03 -7.99 -6.54
N ARG A 235 11.92 -6.68 -6.79
CA ARG A 235 10.89 -6.13 -7.66
C ARG A 235 11.07 -6.62 -9.09
N LEU A 236 12.29 -6.57 -9.64
CA LEU A 236 12.57 -7.05 -10.98
C LEU A 236 12.34 -8.57 -11.11
N GLU A 237 12.73 -9.34 -10.10
CA GLU A 237 12.43 -10.78 -10.04
C GLU A 237 10.92 -11.04 -10.08
N ARG A 238 10.13 -10.32 -9.28
CA ARG A 238 8.66 -10.44 -9.31
C ARG A 238 8.09 -10.03 -10.67
N ASN A 239 8.58 -8.93 -11.24
CA ASN A 239 8.14 -8.45 -12.55
C ASN A 239 8.37 -9.49 -13.66
N SER A 240 9.40 -10.33 -13.55
CA SER A 240 9.69 -11.39 -14.52
C SER A 240 8.64 -12.50 -14.55
N ARG A 241 7.80 -12.60 -13.52
CA ARG A 241 6.74 -13.62 -13.37
C ARG A 241 5.35 -13.10 -13.66
N LEU A 242 5.21 -11.81 -14.03
CA LEU A 242 3.91 -11.23 -14.34
C LEU A 242 3.32 -11.87 -15.59
N VAL A 243 2.03 -12.22 -15.51
CA VAL A 243 1.25 -12.79 -16.61
C VAL A 243 0.25 -11.77 -17.12
N HIS A 244 -0.17 -11.96 -18.38
CA HIS A 244 -1.23 -11.18 -19.04
C HIS A 244 -1.02 -9.67 -19.10
N MET A 245 0.21 -9.18 -18.89
CA MET A 245 0.52 -7.75 -19.02
C MET A 245 0.34 -7.22 -20.45
N ASP A 246 0.19 -8.10 -21.46
CA ASP A 246 -0.20 -7.77 -22.83
C ASP A 246 -1.71 -7.52 -23.00
N LYS A 247 -2.54 -7.89 -22.01
CA LYS A 247 -4.01 -7.80 -22.05
C LYS A 247 -4.56 -6.53 -21.40
N VAL A 248 -3.79 -5.86 -20.56
CA VAL A 248 -4.22 -4.68 -19.80
C VAL A 248 -3.58 -3.41 -20.36
N PHE A 249 -4.33 -2.30 -20.38
CA PHE A 249 -3.74 -1.00 -20.73
C PHE A 249 -2.91 -0.48 -19.56
N LEU A 250 -1.59 -0.45 -19.71
CA LEU A 250 -0.67 0.08 -18.71
C LEU A 250 -0.22 1.50 -19.09
N THR A 251 -0.45 2.46 -18.19
CA THR A 251 0.05 3.84 -18.30
C THR A 251 0.94 4.14 -17.09
N SER A 252 2.07 4.82 -17.28
CA SER A 252 2.92 5.28 -16.19
C SER A 252 3.20 6.77 -16.31
N VAL A 253 2.91 7.50 -15.24
CA VAL A 253 3.21 8.91 -15.05
C VAL A 253 4.39 9.00 -14.10
N THR A 254 5.57 9.30 -14.66
CA THR A 254 6.79 9.44 -13.87
C THR A 254 6.94 10.89 -13.41
N THR A 255 7.24 11.09 -12.14
CA THR A 255 7.60 12.40 -11.61
C THR A 255 9.11 12.50 -11.53
N SER A 256 9.66 13.58 -12.09
CA SER A 256 11.05 13.96 -11.87
C SER A 256 11.06 15.23 -11.06
N ASN A 257 11.56 15.11 -9.84
CA ASN A 257 11.89 16.26 -9.05
C ASN A 257 13.38 16.53 -9.28
N ASN A 258 13.73 17.63 -9.96
CA ASN A 258 15.05 18.24 -9.80
C ASN A 258 15.13 18.83 -8.36
N VAL A 259 15.00 17.97 -7.35
CA VAL A 259 15.08 18.38 -5.94
C VAL A 259 16.54 18.28 -5.57
N VAL A 260 17.20 19.44 -5.60
CA VAL A 260 18.38 19.69 -4.78
C VAL A 260 17.95 19.41 -3.35
N PHE A 261 18.53 18.40 -2.71
CA PHE A 261 18.31 18.15 -1.30
C PHE A 261 18.48 19.48 -0.56
N PRO A 262 17.47 19.98 0.17
CA PRO A 262 17.55 21.24 0.90
C PRO A 262 18.40 21.01 2.16
N VAL A 263 19.69 20.72 1.97
CA VAL A 263 20.65 20.40 3.03
C VAL A 263 20.67 21.55 4.04
N ILE A 264 20.51 22.79 3.56
CA ILE A 264 20.49 23.99 4.38
C ILE A 264 19.25 24.01 5.29
N GLU A 265 18.04 23.82 4.77
CA GLU A 265 16.82 23.81 5.57
C GLU A 265 16.76 22.64 6.54
N ILE A 266 17.27 21.46 6.16
CA ILE A 266 17.39 20.30 7.05
C ILE A 266 18.38 20.61 8.18
N THR A 267 19.55 21.16 7.83
CA THR A 267 20.58 21.52 8.83
C THR A 267 20.04 22.57 9.80
N LEU A 268 19.35 23.60 9.29
CA LEU A 268 18.68 24.62 10.10
C LEU A 268 17.60 24.03 11.00
N GLY A 269 16.76 23.12 10.49
CA GLY A 269 15.74 22.41 11.27
C GLY A 269 16.34 21.61 12.42
N THR A 270 17.39 20.83 12.17
CA THR A 270 18.12 20.12 13.24
C THR A 270 18.81 21.06 14.21
N THR A 271 19.35 22.18 13.74
CA THR A 271 20.02 23.17 14.59
C THR A 271 19.02 23.84 15.52
N ILE A 272 17.86 24.26 15.01
CA ILE A 272 16.79 24.84 15.81
C ILE A 272 16.31 23.86 16.89
N VAL A 273 16.11 22.57 16.55
CA VAL A 273 15.70 21.55 17.53
C VAL A 273 16.78 21.29 18.59
N LEU A 274 18.07 21.37 18.24
CA LEU A 274 19.18 21.19 19.18
C LEU A 274 19.44 22.42 20.07
N PHE A 275 19.15 23.63 19.58
CA PHE A 275 19.33 24.90 20.30
C PHE A 275 18.07 25.38 21.04
N MET A 276 16.94 24.68 20.91
CA MET A 276 15.73 24.87 21.72
C MET A 276 15.72 24.01 23.00
N ARG A 277 16.91 23.65 23.52
CA ARG A 277 17.08 23.13 24.89
C ARG A 277 17.38 24.26 25.87
#